data_AF-A0A970Y7S8-F1
#
_entry.id   AF-A0A970Y7S8-F1
#
_cell.length_a   1.000
_cell.length_b   1.000
_cell.length_c   1.000
_cell.angle_alpha   90.00
_cell.angle_beta   90.00
_cell.angle_gamma   90.00
#
_symmetry.space_group_name_H-M   'P 1'
#
loop_
_entity.id
_entity.type
_entity.pdbx_description
1 polymer ?
#
loop_
_entity_poly.entity_id
_entity_poly.type
_entity_poly.pdbx_seq_one_letter_code
_entity_poly.pdbx_strand_id
1 'polypeptide(L)'
;MESKRAWLYCRIASKSPESDFCMEAQLSSLRRFAADNGYLIAGVTCEYGAGISLNRPGLRLVTQAACNRQMDVLIIKDLSRLARGYQQTAQYINYLNRQGITLISLNDGLNLSQQVMRHIERRAQFCA
;
A
#
# COMPACT_ATOMS: atom_id res chain seq x y z
N MET A 1 -7.80 -23.00 -6.80
CA MET A 1 -7.66 -21.75 -6.02
C MET A 1 -7.14 -20.70 -6.97
N GLU A 2 -7.91 -19.64 -7.23
CA GLU A 2 -7.41 -18.53 -8.05
C GLU A 2 -6.32 -17.77 -7.28
N SER A 3 -5.20 -17.52 -7.94
CA SER A 3 -4.15 -16.67 -7.39
C SER A 3 -4.64 -15.22 -7.33
N LYS A 4 -4.53 -14.60 -6.15
CA LYS A 4 -4.94 -13.21 -5.95
C LYS A 4 -4.06 -12.25 -6.76
N ARG A 5 -4.69 -11.23 -7.34
CA ARG A 5 -4.02 -10.18 -8.13
C ARG A 5 -3.44 -9.12 -7.20
N ALA A 6 -2.13 -8.96 -7.23
CA ALA A 6 -1.41 -7.96 -6.46
C ALA A 6 -1.08 -6.73 -7.33
N TRP A 7 -1.25 -5.57 -6.73
CA TRP A 7 -0.68 -4.32 -7.22
C TRP A 7 0.47 -3.90 -6.31
N LEU A 8 1.61 -3.56 -6.91
CA LEU A 8 2.79 -3.14 -6.15
C LEU A 8 2.86 -1.61 -6.15
N TYR A 9 3.07 -1.02 -4.98
CA TYR A 9 3.19 0.43 -4.86
C TYR A 9 4.49 0.85 -4.17
N CYS A 10 5.30 1.60 -4.92
CA CYS A 10 6.60 2.11 -4.51
C CYS A 10 6.59 3.64 -4.48
N ARG A 11 7.27 4.22 -3.49
CA ARG A 11 7.43 5.67 -3.37
C ARG A 11 8.82 6.02 -2.85
N ILE A 12 9.46 6.98 -3.52
CA ILE A 12 10.69 7.62 -3.03
C ILE A 12 10.39 9.10 -2.78
N ALA A 13 10.88 9.62 -1.65
CA ALA A 13 10.51 10.96 -1.19
C ALA A 13 11.09 12.10 -2.05
N SER A 14 12.34 11.94 -2.50
CA SER A 14 13.04 12.94 -3.31
C SER A 14 13.87 12.25 -4.39
N LYS A 15 13.98 12.89 -5.55
CA LYS A 15 14.81 12.39 -6.65
C LYS A 15 16.27 12.74 -6.37
N SER A 16 17.12 11.73 -6.35
CA SER A 16 18.58 11.83 -6.21
C SER A 16 19.24 10.89 -7.22
N PRO A 17 20.55 10.98 -7.47
CA PRO A 17 21.24 10.06 -8.38
C PRO A 17 21.04 8.57 -8.00
N GLU A 18 20.91 8.29 -6.71
CA GLU A 18 20.69 6.93 -6.17
C GLU A 18 19.20 6.54 -6.08
N SER A 19 18.29 7.46 -6.37
CA SER A 19 16.86 7.25 -6.15
C SER A 19 16.26 6.17 -7.06
N ASP A 20 16.77 6.05 -8.30
CA ASP A 20 16.35 4.99 -9.23
C ASP A 20 16.80 3.62 -8.72
N PHE A 21 18.01 3.50 -8.18
CA PHE A 21 18.49 2.26 -7.55
C PHE A 21 17.66 1.90 -6.31
N CYS A 22 17.34 2.88 -5.46
CA CYS A 22 16.46 2.69 -4.31
C CYS A 22 15.05 2.24 -4.73
N MET A 23 14.53 2.80 -5.82
CA MET A 23 13.22 2.43 -6.37
C MET A 23 13.23 0.99 -6.87
N GLU A 24 14.25 0.59 -7.61
CA GLU A 24 14.37 -0.78 -8.14
C GLU A 24 14.55 -1.79 -7.00
N ALA A 25 15.38 -1.48 -6.00
CA ALA A 25 15.55 -2.33 -4.82
C ALA A 25 14.24 -2.51 -4.03
N GLN A 26 13.44 -1.43 -3.91
CA GLN A 26 12.12 -1.50 -3.30
C GLN A 26 11.18 -2.38 -4.13
N LEU A 27 11.09 -2.15 -5.44
CA LEU A 27 10.23 -2.91 -6.33
C LEU A 27 10.61 -4.39 -6.37
N SER A 28 11.90 -4.71 -6.43
CA SER A 28 12.42 -6.08 -6.42
C SER A 28 12.00 -6.82 -5.15
N SER A 29 12.07 -6.15 -4.00
CA SER A 29 11.58 -6.72 -2.72
C SER A 29 10.08 -7.02 -2.75
N LEU A 30 9.26 -6.13 -3.32
CA LEU A 30 7.81 -6.33 -3.44
C LEU A 30 7.48 -7.46 -4.43
N ARG A 31 8.18 -7.52 -5.57
CA ARG A 31 8.03 -8.60 -6.57
C ARG A 31 8.39 -9.95 -5.97
N ARG A 32 9.48 -10.02 -5.22
CA ARG A 32 9.92 -11.25 -4.56
C ARG A 32 8.88 -11.73 -3.56
N PHE A 33 8.40 -10.82 -2.71
CA PHE A 33 7.32 -11.13 -1.77
C PHE A 33 6.05 -11.61 -2.48
N ALA A 34 5.65 -10.95 -3.59
CA ALA A 34 4.50 -11.35 -4.37
C ALA A 34 4.64 -12.79 -4.91
N ALA A 35 5.79 -13.10 -5.50
CA ALA A 35 6.10 -14.42 -6.03
C ALA A 35 6.13 -15.50 -4.94
N ASP A 36 6.83 -15.25 -3.83
CA ASP A 36 6.97 -16.20 -2.72
C ASP A 36 5.63 -16.54 -2.05
N ASN A 37 4.63 -15.67 -2.17
CA ASN A 37 3.28 -15.85 -1.61
C ASN A 37 2.22 -16.22 -2.66
N GLY A 38 2.61 -16.49 -3.91
CA GLY A 38 1.70 -16.95 -4.97
C GLY A 38 0.74 -15.87 -5.51
N TYR A 39 1.09 -14.60 -5.39
CA TYR A 39 0.32 -13.49 -5.95
C TYR A 39 0.65 -13.26 -7.44
N LEU A 40 -0.36 -12.93 -8.23
CA LEU A 40 -0.19 -12.52 -9.63
C LEU A 40 -0.03 -11.00 -9.71
N ILE A 41 1.09 -10.50 -10.23
CA ILE A 41 1.30 -9.06 -10.36
C ILE A 41 0.43 -8.52 -11.49
N ALA A 42 -0.63 -7.79 -11.15
CA ALA A 42 -1.55 -7.15 -12.09
C ALA A 42 -1.12 -5.73 -12.48
N GLY A 43 -0.31 -5.08 -11.65
CA GLY A 43 0.17 -3.74 -11.91
C GLY A 43 1.26 -3.28 -10.95
N VAL A 44 2.01 -2.28 -11.36
CA VAL A 44 3.05 -1.64 -10.57
C VAL A 44 2.91 -0.13 -10.73
N THR A 45 2.90 0.57 -9.60
CA THR A 45 2.94 2.04 -9.58
C THR A 45 4.14 2.50 -8.75
N CYS A 46 5.03 3.25 -9.39
CA CYS A 46 6.18 3.88 -8.74
C CYS A 46 6.05 5.40 -8.86
N GLU A 47 6.25 6.14 -7.77
CA GLU A 47 6.25 7.60 -7.83
C GLU A 47 7.32 8.27 -6.96
N TYR A 48 7.78 9.44 -7.42
CA TYR A 48 8.57 10.37 -6.63
C TYR A 48 7.65 11.41 -5.99
N GLY A 49 7.70 11.58 -4.67
CA GLY A 49 6.90 12.60 -4.02
C GLY A 49 6.87 12.50 -2.51
N ALA A 50 6.60 13.63 -1.86
CA ALA A 50 6.49 13.70 -0.40
C ALA A 50 5.26 12.94 0.12
N GLY A 51 5.39 12.27 1.27
CA GLY A 51 4.31 11.54 1.94
C GLY A 51 3.34 12.41 2.74
N ILE A 52 3.24 13.71 2.42
CA ILE A 52 2.44 14.70 3.15
C ILE A 52 0.99 14.71 2.66
N SER A 53 0.76 14.39 1.39
CA SER A 53 -0.56 14.37 0.78
C SER A 53 -0.86 13.01 0.15
N LEU A 54 -2.12 12.58 0.28
CA LEU A 54 -2.69 11.44 -0.45
C LEU A 54 -3.09 11.81 -1.88
N ASN A 55 -3.24 13.10 -2.20
CA ASN A 55 -3.59 13.57 -3.53
C ASN A 55 -2.33 13.67 -4.41
N ARG A 56 -1.82 12.52 -4.84
CA ARG A 56 -0.65 12.43 -5.73
C ARG A 56 -0.88 11.46 -6.88
N PRO A 57 -0.20 11.64 -8.03
CA PRO A 57 -0.49 10.90 -9.24
C PRO A 57 -0.43 9.38 -9.07
N GLY A 58 0.59 8.85 -8.39
CA GLY A 58 0.74 7.40 -8.21
C GLY A 58 -0.39 6.82 -7.36
N LEU A 59 -0.69 7.44 -6.21
CA LEU A 59 -1.78 6.97 -5.38
C LEU A 59 -3.16 7.09 -6.05
N ARG A 60 -3.38 8.09 -6.90
CA ARG A 60 -4.60 8.17 -7.74
C ARG A 60 -4.71 7.00 -8.71
N LEU A 61 -3.60 6.58 -9.35
CA LEU A 61 -3.59 5.39 -10.22
C LEU A 61 -3.92 4.11 -9.45
N VAL A 62 -3.33 3.93 -8.27
CA VAL A 62 -3.65 2.81 -7.37
C VAL A 62 -5.12 2.82 -6.99
N THR A 63 -5.67 3.99 -6.68
CA THR A 63 -7.08 4.16 -6.32
C THR A 63 -8.01 3.88 -7.51
N GLN A 64 -7.62 4.27 -8.72
CA GLN A 64 -8.39 3.94 -9.92
C GLN A 64 -8.37 2.43 -10.22
N ALA A 65 -7.21 1.79 -10.08
CA ALA A 65 -7.08 0.33 -10.20
C ALA A 65 -7.96 -0.40 -9.18
N ALA A 66 -8.07 0.15 -7.96
CA ALA A 66 -8.96 -0.34 -6.93
C ALA A 66 -10.44 -0.27 -7.36
N CYS A 67 -10.89 0.91 -7.78
CA CYS A 67 -12.25 1.12 -8.29
C CYS A 67 -12.60 0.19 -9.45
N ASN A 68 -11.65 -0.01 -10.36
CA ASN A 68 -11.82 -0.84 -11.54
C ASN A 68 -11.69 -2.35 -11.22
N ARG A 69 -11.53 -2.74 -9.95
CA ARG A 69 -11.34 -4.13 -9.50
C ARG A 69 -10.22 -4.86 -10.24
N GLN A 70 -9.14 -4.15 -10.55
CA GLN A 70 -7.96 -4.69 -11.23
C GLN A 70 -7.00 -5.40 -10.29
N MET A 71 -7.21 -5.28 -8.98
CA MET A 71 -6.42 -5.91 -7.94
C MET A 71 -7.29 -6.41 -6.80
N ASP A 72 -6.78 -7.42 -6.09
CA ASP A 72 -7.35 -7.97 -4.86
C ASP A 72 -6.48 -7.61 -3.65
N VAL A 73 -5.20 -7.30 -3.89
CA VAL A 73 -4.21 -7.00 -2.87
C VAL A 73 -3.34 -5.81 -3.30
N LEU A 74 -3.12 -4.87 -2.39
CA LEU A 74 -2.12 -3.81 -2.53
C LEU A 74 -0.91 -4.15 -1.64
N ILE A 75 0.28 -4.20 -2.23
CA ILE A 75 1.53 -4.52 -1.52
C ILE A 75 2.42 -3.28 -1.48
N ILE A 76 2.86 -2.91 -0.28
CA ILE A 76 3.74 -1.78 -0.01
C ILE A 76 4.90 -2.20 0.89
N LYS A 77 6.01 -1.44 0.87
CA LYS A 77 7.12 -1.70 1.79
C LYS A 77 6.79 -1.39 3.25
N ASP A 78 6.22 -0.20 3.46
CA ASP A 78 5.85 0.32 4.78
C ASP A 78 4.73 1.36 4.67
N LEU A 79 4.00 1.59 5.76
CA LEU A 79 2.88 2.55 5.83
C LEU A 79 3.28 3.99 5.48
N SER A 80 4.54 4.36 5.73
CA SER A 80 5.04 5.69 5.37
C SER A 80 5.06 5.92 3.85
N ARG A 81 4.96 4.85 3.04
CA ARG A 81 4.77 4.95 1.58
C ARG A 81 3.39 5.48 1.22
N LEU A 82 2.36 5.23 2.03
CA LEU A 82 1.01 5.76 1.84
C LEU A 82 0.89 7.19 2.37
N ALA A 83 1.05 7.38 3.68
CA ALA A 83 0.93 8.69 4.32
C ALA A 83 1.78 8.76 5.59
N ARG A 84 2.15 9.97 6.01
CA ARG A 84 2.79 10.21 7.31
C ARG A 84 1.79 10.33 8.48
N GLY A 85 0.51 10.61 8.20
CA GLY A 85 -0.52 10.78 9.23
C GLY A 85 -1.36 9.52 9.47
N TYR A 86 -1.49 9.10 10.73
CA TYR A 86 -2.25 7.89 11.10
C TYR A 86 -3.71 7.93 10.63
N GLN A 87 -4.42 9.05 10.84
CA GLN A 87 -5.83 9.17 10.45
C GLN A 87 -6.03 9.04 8.93
N GLN A 88 -5.15 9.67 8.15
CA GLN A 88 -5.20 9.63 6.68
C GLN A 88 -4.92 8.22 6.17
N THR A 89 -3.91 7.55 6.73
CA THR A 89 -3.59 6.15 6.43
C THR A 89 -4.76 5.23 6.78
N ALA A 90 -5.37 5.39 7.96
CA ALA A 90 -6.54 4.63 8.39
C ALA A 90 -7.75 4.81 7.45
N GLN A 91 -8.07 6.05 7.07
CA GLN A 91 -9.16 6.33 6.13
C GLN A 91 -8.93 5.65 4.77
N TYR A 92 -7.70 5.71 4.25
CA TYR A 92 -7.36 5.07 2.98
C TYR A 92 -7.44 3.54 3.05
N ILE A 93 -6.98 2.94 4.16
CA ILE A 93 -7.09 1.49 4.38
C ILE A 93 -8.57 1.06 4.45
N ASN A 94 -9.40 1.80 5.18
CA ASN A 94 -10.83 1.53 5.25
C ASN A 94 -11.52 1.68 3.89
N TYR A 95 -11.06 2.62 3.06
CA TYR A 95 -11.52 2.74 1.70
C TYR A 95 -11.17 1.50 0.86
N LEU A 96 -9.90 1.06 0.88
CA LEU A 96 -9.46 -0.16 0.16
C LEU A 96 -10.23 -1.40 0.61
N ASN A 97 -10.42 -1.58 1.92
CA ASN A 97 -11.17 -2.70 2.49
C ASN A 97 -12.62 -2.71 1.98
N ARG A 98 -13.28 -1.55 1.89
CA ARG A 98 -14.64 -1.43 1.32
C ARG A 98 -14.69 -1.77 -0.17
N GLN A 99 -13.58 -1.64 -0.89
CA GLN A 99 -13.45 -2.11 -2.27
C GLN A 99 -13.05 -3.60 -2.37
N GLY A 100 -12.92 -4.31 -1.25
CA GLY A 100 -12.50 -5.71 -1.20
C GLY A 100 -11.00 -5.93 -1.33
N ILE A 101 -10.19 -4.88 -1.17
CA ILE A 101 -8.74 -4.92 -1.40
C ILE A 101 -8.01 -5.02 -0.07
N THR A 102 -7.13 -6.01 0.04
CA THR A 102 -6.30 -6.21 1.23
C THR A 102 -5.01 -5.42 1.13
N LEU A 103 -4.65 -4.64 2.15
CA LEU A 103 -3.34 -3.98 2.23
C LEU A 103 -2.32 -4.86 2.95
N ILE A 104 -1.18 -5.11 2.30
CA ILE A 104 -0.04 -5.82 2.88
C ILE A 104 1.17 -4.88 2.95
N SER A 105 1.75 -4.77 4.14
CA SER A 105 3.06 -4.13 4.36
C SER A 105 4.11 -5.21 4.64
N LEU A 106 5.31 -5.05 4.08
CA LEU A 106 6.43 -5.95 4.38
C LEU A 106 7.00 -5.69 5.78
N ASN A 107 7.10 -4.41 6.18
CA ASN A 107 7.80 -4.02 7.41
C ASN A 107 6.88 -3.80 8.62
N ASP A 108 5.60 -3.45 8.41
CA ASP A 108 4.66 -3.18 9.51
C ASP A 108 3.85 -4.42 9.93
N GLY A 109 4.22 -5.60 9.41
CA GLY A 109 3.52 -6.86 9.63
C GLY A 109 2.51 -7.20 8.53
N LEU A 110 2.25 -8.50 8.42
CA LEU A 110 1.37 -9.06 7.40
C LEU A 110 -0.09 -8.68 7.70
N ASN A 111 -0.78 -8.19 6.66
CA ASN A 111 -2.22 -7.88 6.66
C ASN A 111 -2.65 -6.75 7.61
N LEU A 112 -2.50 -5.51 7.13
CA LEU A 112 -2.84 -4.31 7.87
C LEU A 112 -4.35 -4.05 7.94
N SER A 113 -5.13 -4.65 7.05
CA SER A 113 -6.58 -4.55 7.06
C SER A 113 -7.16 -4.98 8.42
N GLN A 114 -6.60 -6.01 9.05
CA GLN A 114 -7.05 -6.48 10.36
C GLN A 114 -6.42 -5.71 11.53
N GLN A 115 -5.14 -5.34 11.42
CA GLN A 115 -4.42 -4.68 12.52
C GLN A 115 -4.86 -3.22 12.73
N VAL A 116 -5.09 -2.49 11.64
CA VAL A 116 -5.53 -1.09 11.71
C VAL A 116 -6.96 -1.00 12.26
N MET A 117 -7.86 -1.92 11.88
CA MET A 117 -9.19 -2.00 12.48
C MET A 117 -9.11 -2.20 14.00
N ARG A 118 -8.31 -3.17 14.48
CA ARG A 118 -8.10 -3.43 15.92
C ARG A 118 -7.53 -2.23 16.70
N HIS A 119 -6.76 -1.36 16.05
CA HIS A 119 -6.17 -0.18 16.71
C HIS A 119 -7.12 1.03 16.66
N ILE A 120 -7.93 1.17 15.62
CA ILE A 120 -9.03 2.16 15.56
C ILE A 120 -10.09 1.83 16.63
N GLU A 121 -10.52 0.57 16.72
CA GLU A 121 -11.50 0.11 17.72
C GLU A 121 -11.00 0.36 19.14
N ARG A 122 -9.74 0.02 19.43
CA ARG A 122 -9.13 0.27 20.75
C ARG A 122 -9.01 1.73 21.11
N ARG A 123 -8.84 2.65 20.14
CA ARG A 123 -8.79 4.09 20.43
C ARG A 123 -10.18 4.73 20.49
N ALA A 124 -11.17 4.20 19.76
CA ALA A 124 -12.57 4.63 19.88
C ALA A 124 -13.18 4.29 21.24
N GLN A 125 -12.74 3.22 21.90
CA GLN A 125 -13.13 2.85 23.27
C GLN A 125 -12.59 3.77 24.38
N PHE A 126 -11.60 4.62 24.09
CA PHE A 126 -11.03 5.58 25.06
C PHE A 126 -11.59 7.01 24.93
N CYS A 127 -12.62 7.21 24.10
CA CYS A 127 -13.33 8.49 23.97
C CYS A 127 -14.75 8.47 24.55
N ALA A 128 -15.06 7.54 25.46
CA ALA A 128 -16.32 7.50 26.21
C ALA A 128 -16.11 7.98 27.65
#